data_AF-A0A5B0DAC7-F1
#
_entry.id   AF-A0A5B0DAC7-F1
#
_cell.length_a   1.000
_cell.length_b   1.000
_cell.length_c   1.000
_cell.angle_alpha   90.00
_cell.angle_beta   90.00
_cell.angle_gamma   90.00
#
_symmetry.space_group_name_H-M   'P 1'
#
loop_
_entity.id
_entity.type
_entity.pdbx_description
1 polymer ?
#
loop_
_entity_poly.entity_id
_entity_poly.type
_entity_poly.pdbx_seq_one_letter_code
_entity_poly.pdbx_strand_id
1 'polypeptide(L)'
;MSVFTVDTEAVGAAQSAAMATMQRVQSESAVLMSQLSQLQTSWVGTASAAFQSCADQWRGAQLHVEQALESIGHSLGSAATQYADADQYSASLFR
;
A
#
# COMPACT_ATOMS: atom_id res chain seq x y z
N MET A 1 -20.37 14.71 26.33
CA MET A 1 -20.07 15.39 25.05
C MET A 1 -18.67 14.95 24.63
N SER A 2 -18.59 13.80 23.96
CA SER A 2 -17.34 13.07 23.72
C SER A 2 -17.55 12.17 22.51
N VAL A 3 -17.62 12.74 21.30
CA VAL A 3 -17.95 11.93 20.09
C VAL A 3 -17.12 12.25 18.85
N PHE A 4 -16.47 13.41 18.70
CA PHE A 4 -15.75 13.71 17.43
C PHE A 4 -14.21 13.64 17.51
N THR A 5 -13.60 13.82 18.68
CA THR A 5 -12.12 13.90 18.79
C THR A 5 -11.42 12.53 18.70
N VAL A 6 -12.09 11.44 19.06
CA VAL A 6 -11.48 10.10 19.13
C VAL A 6 -11.29 9.44 17.76
N ASP A 7 -12.05 9.85 16.74
CA ASP A 7 -11.97 9.21 15.41
C ASP A 7 -10.83 9.76 14.53
N THR A 8 -10.50 11.05 14.61
CA THR A 8 -9.49 11.66 13.74
C THR A 8 -8.06 11.15 14.04
N GLU A 9 -7.71 10.97 15.30
CA GLU A 9 -6.43 10.36 15.70
C GLU A 9 -6.35 8.88 15.27
N ALA A 10 -7.46 8.14 15.36
CA ALA A 10 -7.55 6.77 14.91
C ALA A 10 -7.39 6.65 13.39
N VAL A 11 -7.99 7.57 12.61
CA VAL A 11 -7.85 7.65 11.15
C VAL A 11 -6.40 7.98 10.76
N GLY A 12 -5.76 8.95 11.42
CA GLY A 12 -4.34 9.28 11.17
C GLY A 12 -3.38 8.12 11.51
N ALA A 13 -3.63 7.42 12.61
CA ALA A 13 -2.89 6.22 12.97
C ALA A 13 -3.10 5.08 11.96
N ALA A 14 -4.35 4.85 11.52
CA ALA A 14 -4.69 3.85 10.51
C ALA A 14 -4.02 4.16 9.15
N GLN A 15 -4.01 5.44 8.73
CA GLN A 15 -3.29 5.87 7.53
C GLN A 15 -1.78 5.56 7.64
N SER A 16 -1.17 5.89 8.77
CA SER A 16 0.27 5.65 8.98
C SER A 16 0.60 4.16 8.98
N ALA A 17 -0.23 3.34 9.63
CA ALA A 17 -0.09 1.89 9.65
C ALA A 17 -0.29 1.27 8.25
N ALA A 18 -1.25 1.78 7.49
CA ALA A 18 -1.46 1.37 6.10
C ALA A 18 -0.22 1.69 5.25
N MET A 19 0.33 2.91 5.33
CA MET A 19 1.54 3.31 4.62
C MET A 19 2.75 2.43 4.97
N ALA A 20 2.96 2.12 6.25
CA ALA A 20 4.01 1.20 6.68
C ALA A 20 3.83 -0.21 6.10
N THR A 21 2.58 -0.70 6.05
CA THR A 21 2.24 -1.99 5.43
C THR A 21 2.53 -1.97 3.93
N MET A 22 2.19 -0.89 3.22
CA MET A 22 2.50 -0.74 1.79
C MET A 22 4.00 -0.84 1.52
N GLN A 23 4.81 -0.12 2.30
CA GLN A 23 6.27 -0.14 2.15
C GLN A 23 6.86 -1.53 2.37
N ARG A 24 6.34 -2.27 3.37
CA ARG A 24 6.76 -3.65 3.62
C ARG A 24 6.41 -4.57 2.45
N VAL A 25 5.19 -4.48 1.93
CA VAL A 25 4.75 -5.31 0.80
C VAL A 25 5.57 -5.02 -0.47
N GLN A 26 5.89 -3.75 -0.75
CA GLN A 26 6.79 -3.39 -1.84
C GLN A 26 8.19 -3.98 -1.66
N SER A 27 8.76 -3.88 -0.45
CA SER A 27 10.07 -4.43 -0.13
C SER A 27 10.11 -5.95 -0.30
N GLU A 28 9.14 -6.66 0.27
CA GLU A 28 9.00 -8.11 0.14
C GLU A 28 8.83 -8.52 -1.34
N SER A 29 8.11 -7.71 -2.13
CA SER A 29 7.92 -7.96 -3.56
C SER A 29 9.21 -7.81 -4.37
N ALA A 30 9.99 -6.77 -4.08
CA ALA A 30 11.30 -6.56 -4.71
C ALA A 30 12.28 -7.68 -4.34
N VAL A 31 12.26 -8.14 -3.09
CA VAL A 31 13.06 -9.27 -2.61
C VAL A 31 12.70 -10.55 -3.37
N LEU A 32 11.41 -10.86 -3.53
CA LEU A 32 10.97 -12.02 -4.29
C LEU A 32 11.41 -11.94 -5.76
N MET A 33 11.30 -10.76 -6.39
CA MET A 33 11.74 -10.56 -7.77
C MET A 33 13.25 -10.80 -7.94
N SER A 34 14.07 -10.34 -7.00
CA SER A 34 15.51 -10.60 -6.98
C SER A 34 15.80 -12.10 -6.87
N GLN A 35 15.07 -12.84 -6.03
CA GLN A 35 15.24 -14.28 -5.87
C GLN A 35 14.85 -15.03 -7.16
N LEU A 36 13.73 -14.65 -7.79
CA LEU A 36 13.29 -15.24 -9.06
C LEU A 36 14.30 -14.99 -10.19
N SER A 37 14.85 -13.78 -10.28
CA SER A 37 15.90 -13.44 -11.25
C SER A 37 17.18 -14.24 -11.00
N GLN A 38 17.59 -14.40 -9.74
CA GLN A 38 18.75 -15.23 -9.42
C GLN A 38 18.51 -16.69 -9.80
N LEU A 39 17.34 -17.24 -9.49
CA LEU A 39 17.00 -18.62 -9.84
C LEU A 39 17.00 -18.83 -11.37
N GLN A 40 16.48 -17.86 -12.13
CA GLN A 40 16.49 -17.88 -13.59
C GLN A 40 17.90 -18.05 -14.17
N THR A 41 18.93 -17.43 -13.58
CA THR A 41 20.31 -17.61 -14.04
C THR A 41 20.86 -19.01 -13.84
N SER A 42 20.28 -19.78 -12.92
CA SER A 42 20.66 -21.17 -12.62
C SER A 42 19.91 -22.22 -13.45
N TRP A 43 18.79 -21.85 -14.08
CA TRP A 43 17.95 -22.77 -14.86
C TRP A 43 18.25 -22.66 -16.36
N VAL A 44 18.83 -23.73 -16.92
CA VAL A 44 19.20 -23.82 -18.35
C VAL A 44 18.21 -24.72 -19.11
N GLY A 45 18.02 -24.46 -20.40
CA GLY A 45 17.15 -25.27 -21.27
C GLY A 45 15.67 -24.88 -21.19
N THR A 46 14.78 -25.80 -21.56
CA THR A 46 13.32 -25.55 -21.67
C THR A 46 12.65 -25.11 -20.37
N ALA A 47 13.21 -25.48 -19.22
CA ALA A 47 12.73 -25.06 -17.91
C ALA A 47 12.92 -23.54 -17.67
N SER A 48 13.86 -22.91 -18.39
CA SER A 48 14.10 -21.46 -18.31
C SER A 48 12.90 -20.65 -18.82
N ALA A 49 12.23 -21.10 -19.88
CA ALA A 49 11.05 -20.44 -20.45
C ALA A 49 9.85 -20.47 -19.48
N ALA A 50 9.66 -21.59 -18.77
CA ALA A 50 8.62 -21.68 -17.74
C ALA A 50 8.91 -20.72 -16.56
N PHE A 51 10.18 -20.57 -16.18
CA PHE A 51 10.60 -19.62 -15.15
C PHE A 51 10.43 -18.15 -15.58
N GLN A 52 10.74 -17.84 -16.83
CA GLN A 52 10.46 -16.51 -17.41
C GLN A 52 8.98 -16.17 -17.31
N SER A 53 8.09 -17.10 -17.70
CA SER A 53 6.64 -16.89 -17.58
C SER A 53 6.19 -16.70 -16.12
N CYS A 54 6.78 -17.42 -15.17
CA CYS A 54 6.50 -17.23 -13.74
C CYS A 54 6.94 -15.83 -13.25
N ALA A 55 8.14 -15.38 -13.65
CA ALA A 55 8.64 -14.05 -13.32
C ALA A 55 7.80 -12.92 -13.93
N ASP A 56 7.32 -13.09 -15.17
CA ASP A 56 6.40 -12.12 -15.81
C ASP A 56 5.05 -12.06 -15.11
N GLN A 57 4.48 -13.21 -14.73
CA GLN A 57 3.24 -13.26 -13.94
C GLN A 57 3.41 -12.56 -12.59
N TRP A 58 4.53 -12.81 -11.92
CA TRP A 58 4.86 -12.13 -10.66
C TRP A 58 4.96 -10.61 -10.86
N ARG A 59 5.60 -10.15 -11.95
CA ARG A 59 5.72 -8.72 -12.25
C ARG A 59 4.36 -8.06 -12.50
N GLY A 60 3.44 -8.76 -13.15
CA GLY A 60 2.06 -8.32 -13.30
C GLY A 60 1.32 -8.21 -11.95
N ALA A 61 1.49 -9.22 -11.08
CA ALA A 61 0.90 -9.20 -9.74
C ALA A 61 1.47 -8.06 -8.88
N GLN A 62 2.78 -7.80 -8.94
CA GLN A 62 3.43 -6.69 -8.24
C GLN A 62 2.80 -5.34 -8.63
N LEU A 63 2.65 -5.06 -9.92
CA LEU A 63 2.03 -3.82 -10.39
C LEU A 63 0.59 -3.67 -9.89
N HIS A 64 -0.17 -4.76 -9.85
CA HIS A 64 -1.53 -4.75 -9.35
C HIS A 64 -1.59 -4.43 -7.85
N VAL A 65 -0.68 -5.01 -7.07
CA VAL A 65 -0.54 -4.73 -5.64
C VAL A 65 -0.17 -3.26 -5.42
N GLU A 66 0.80 -2.72 -6.16
CA GLU A 66 1.17 -1.30 -6.08
C GLU A 66 -0.02 -0.38 -6.36
N GLN A 67 -0.78 -0.63 -7.44
CA GLN A 67 -1.99 0.14 -7.75
C GLN A 67 -3.06 0.08 -6.66
N ALA A 68 -3.30 -1.11 -6.09
CA ALA A 68 -4.26 -1.27 -5.01
C ALA A 68 -3.84 -0.49 -3.76
N LEU A 69 -2.54 -0.54 -3.41
CA LEU A 69 -1.98 0.17 -2.28
C LEU A 69 -2.04 1.70 -2.47
N GLU A 70 -1.72 2.20 -3.67
CA GLU A 70 -1.87 3.63 -4.01
C GLU A 70 -3.32 4.10 -3.86
N SER A 71 -4.29 3.31 -4.36
CA SER A 71 -5.73 3.62 -4.23
C SER A 71 -6.17 3.67 -2.76
N ILE A 72 -5.71 2.74 -1.93
CA ILE A 72 -5.98 2.73 -0.49
C ILE A 72 -5.37 3.97 0.16
N GLY A 73 -4.12 4.29 -0.16
CA GLY A 73 -3.42 5.46 0.35
C GLY A 73 -4.14 6.77 0.03
N HIS A 74 -4.59 6.92 -1.21
CA HIS A 74 -5.35 8.08 -1.65
C HIS A 74 -6.69 8.21 -0.91
N SER A 75 -7.40 7.09 -0.73
CA SER A 75 -8.69 7.06 -0.02
C SER A 75 -8.54 7.41 1.46
N LEU A 76 -7.52 6.86 2.13
CA LEU A 76 -7.20 7.16 3.53
C LEU A 76 -6.76 8.60 3.72
N GLY A 77 -5.93 9.13 2.82
CA GLY A 77 -5.51 10.53 2.85
C GLY A 77 -6.69 11.49 2.66
N SER A 78 -7.58 11.19 1.71
CA SER A 78 -8.80 11.98 1.49
C SER A 78 -9.72 11.96 2.70
N ALA A 79 -9.93 10.79 3.31
CA ALA A 79 -10.72 10.67 4.54
C ALA A 79 -10.10 11.49 5.69
N ALA A 80 -8.79 11.40 5.90
CA ALA A 80 -8.08 12.14 6.94
C ALA A 80 -8.24 13.66 6.79
N THR A 81 -8.09 14.19 5.56
CA THR A 81 -8.30 15.61 5.28
C THR A 81 -9.75 16.03 5.55
N GLN A 82 -10.71 15.25 5.10
CA GLN A 82 -12.14 15.57 5.24
C GLN A 82 -12.58 15.62 6.72
N TYR A 83 -12.06 14.71 7.56
CA TYR A 83 -12.31 14.75 9.00
C TYR A 83 -11.65 15.95 9.68
N ALA A 84 -10.42 16.31 9.29
CA ALA A 84 -9.74 17.49 9.82
C ALA A 84 -10.49 18.79 9.50
N ASP A 85 -10.97 18.95 8.26
CA ASP A 85 -11.76 20.12 7.85
C ASP A 85 -13.10 20.20 8.60
N ALA A 86 -13.79 19.05 8.77
CA ALA A 86 -15.05 19.00 9.50
C ALA A 86 -14.91 19.39 10.97
N ASP A 87 -13.80 19.01 11.62
CA ASP A 87 -13.48 19.38 13.00
C ASP A 87 -13.20 20.88 13.12
N GLN A 88 -12.38 21.45 12.24
CA GLN A 88 -12.10 22.89 12.21
C GLN A 88 -13.37 23.71 11.97
N TYR A 89 -14.22 23.28 11.04
CA TYR A 89 -15.50 23.93 10.78
C TYR A 89 -16.40 23.89 12.02
N SER A 90 -16.53 22.72 12.66
CA SER A 90 -17.32 22.56 13.88
C SER A 90 -16.80 23.46 15.00
N ALA A 91 -15.48 23.51 15.22
CA ALA A 91 -14.86 24.40 16.20
C ALA A 91 -15.14 25.89 15.91
N SER A 92 -15.20 26.27 14.64
CA SER A 92 -15.51 27.65 14.22
C SER A 92 -16.96 28.07 14.53
N LEU A 93 -17.90 27.13 14.59
CA LEU A 93 -19.31 27.40 14.91
C LEU A 93 -19.54 27.71 16.39
N PHE A 94 -18.62 27.32 17.27
CA PHE A 94 -18.71 27.54 18.71
C PHE A 94 -17.85 28.72 19.20
N ARG A 95 -17.28 29.53 18.30
CA ARG A 95 -16.62 30.81 18.62
C ARG A 95 -17.58 31.99 18.47
#